data_AF-A0A2N1M3V9-F1
#
_entry.id   AF-A0A2N1M3V9-F1
#
_cell.length_a   1.000
_cell.length_b   1.000
_cell.length_c   1.000
_cell.angle_alpha   90.00
_cell.angle_beta   90.00
_cell.angle_gamma   90.00
#
_symmetry.space_group_name_H-M   'P 1'
#
loop_
_entity.id
_entity.type
_entity.pdbx_description
1 polymer ?
#
loop_
_entity_poly.entity_id
_entity_poly.type
_entity_poly.pdbx_seq_one_letter_code
_entity_poly.pdbx_strand_id
1 'polypeptide(L)'
;MALYQDERIKLKYSGKNPDEVWKEVWKKIEVLQNWDGKTLFGINHEKTQNLVNILRTPSCTINEWNNEIMMTQLYKQHLYKFTPASIPWYEFLLNWKEYKCNIIELYSALENIYPEEYQFKEREFRAWKALLRSIGCTNITPFDKDKSDKEFWTKAENPIDDKHVLIYLYENNFLDMSLPDDNPNPIVNKFWSCFNESLKVNKKGIDGKRRILSIIADDFSYEEIRTNLLVAPTTIFDARKYARLNGPGAKQIEKPIRTVAKLSQEKLEQFSIFFEDKANVIMSSYKSDAKTQLPVLYLKNTKKALWEKFQETYPNGLKRTTFYCQLEGNRYQYREDMGGLCAICNTYGYEVFGYLKNLIQKEVSLMEIQVKLD
;
A
#
# COMPACT_ATOMS: atom_id res chain seq x y z
N MET A 1 13.85 -54.35 28.93
CA MET A 1 15.31 -54.28 29.13
C MET A 1 15.97 -55.52 28.50
N ALA A 2 17.09 -55.38 27.80
CA ALA A 2 17.88 -56.51 27.30
C ALA A 2 19.31 -56.40 27.85
N LEU A 3 19.82 -57.50 28.40
CA LEU A 3 21.21 -57.60 28.87
C LEU A 3 22.04 -58.29 27.81
N TYR A 4 23.11 -57.62 27.38
CA TYR A 4 24.02 -58.10 26.35
C TYR A 4 25.31 -58.60 27.00
N GLN A 5 25.81 -59.73 26.49
CA GLN A 5 27.17 -60.20 26.74
C GLN A 5 27.73 -60.66 25.41
N ASP A 6 28.94 -60.19 25.06
CA ASP A 6 29.59 -60.45 23.77
C ASP A 6 28.66 -60.14 22.57
N GLU A 7 28.03 -58.97 22.62
CA GLU A 7 27.11 -58.44 21.60
C GLU A 7 25.84 -59.29 21.34
N ARG A 8 25.58 -60.31 22.15
CA ARG A 8 24.37 -61.15 22.07
C ARG A 8 23.45 -60.90 23.25
N ILE A 9 22.14 -60.85 22.98
CA ILE A 9 21.13 -60.73 24.04
C ILE A 9 21.11 -62.03 24.84
N LYS A 10 21.52 -61.95 26.11
CA LYS A 10 21.53 -63.09 27.03
C LYS A 10 20.21 -63.23 27.78
N LEU A 11 19.61 -62.10 28.18
CA LEU A 11 18.37 -62.07 28.95
C LEU A 11 17.52 -60.86 28.56
N LYS A 12 16.20 -61.06 28.48
CA LYS A 12 15.22 -60.03 28.17
C LYS A 12 14.17 -59.98 29.29
N TYR A 13 13.88 -58.78 29.76
CA TYR A 13 12.94 -58.50 30.84
C TYR A 13 11.88 -57.49 30.38
N SER A 14 10.64 -57.69 30.81
CA SER A 14 9.47 -56.89 30.44
C SER A 14 8.52 -56.75 31.64
N GLY A 15 7.94 -55.57 31.81
CA GLY A 15 7.05 -55.21 32.91
C GLY A 15 6.19 -54.02 32.52
N LYS A 16 5.20 -53.66 33.34
CA LYS A 16 4.21 -52.62 32.97
C LYS A 16 4.78 -51.21 33.03
N ASN A 17 5.83 -51.01 33.81
CA ASN A 17 6.56 -49.76 33.93
C ASN A 17 8.06 -50.04 34.16
N PRO A 18 8.94 -49.04 33.97
CA PRO A 18 10.38 -49.22 34.13
C PRO A 18 10.80 -49.71 35.53
N ASP A 19 10.13 -49.27 36.60
CA ASP A 19 10.48 -49.65 37.98
C ASP A 19 10.26 -51.15 38.24
N GLU A 20 9.19 -51.73 37.69
CA GLU A 20 8.94 -53.19 37.75
C GLU A 20 10.00 -53.98 36.98
N VAL A 21 10.36 -53.53 35.77
CA VAL A 21 11.38 -54.18 34.94
C VAL A 21 12.71 -54.23 35.69
N TRP A 22 13.10 -53.14 36.36
CA TRP A 22 14.37 -53.08 37.08
C TRP A 22 14.39 -53.89 38.36
N LYS A 23 13.27 -53.95 39.10
CA LYS A 23 13.14 -54.84 40.27
C LYS A 23 13.37 -56.31 39.91
N GLU A 24 12.83 -56.78 38.78
CA GLU A 24 13.06 -58.14 38.30
C GLU A 24 14.51 -58.40 37.90
N VAL A 25 15.13 -57.41 37.24
CA VAL A 25 16.55 -57.45 36.86
C VAL A 25 17.45 -57.57 38.10
N TRP A 26 17.25 -56.74 39.13
CA TRP A 26 18.08 -56.79 40.35
C TRP A 26 17.86 -58.04 41.19
N LYS A 27 16.62 -58.55 41.24
CA LYS A 27 16.33 -59.82 41.91
C LYS A 27 17.11 -60.98 41.30
N LYS A 28 17.31 -60.96 39.98
CA LYS A 28 17.98 -62.05 39.25
C LYS A 28 19.51 -61.94 39.21
N ILE A 29 20.06 -60.73 39.33
CA ILE A 29 21.52 -60.48 39.30
C ILE A 29 22.10 -60.37 40.73
N GLU A 30 21.25 -60.36 41.76
CA GLU A 30 21.63 -60.26 43.19
C GLU A 30 22.48 -59.01 43.54
N VAL A 31 22.35 -57.94 42.74
CA VAL A 31 23.12 -56.71 42.89
C VAL A 31 22.17 -55.51 42.89
N LEU A 32 22.47 -54.50 43.72
CA LEU A 32 21.75 -53.22 43.83
C LEU A 32 20.25 -53.33 44.19
N GLN A 33 19.82 -54.40 44.87
CA GLN A 33 18.42 -54.64 45.27
C GLN A 33 17.79 -53.52 46.12
N ASN A 34 18.61 -52.67 46.75
CA ASN A 34 18.18 -51.57 47.60
C ASN A 34 17.93 -50.25 46.85
N TRP A 35 18.25 -50.17 45.56
CA TRP A 35 18.11 -48.95 44.76
C TRP A 35 16.92 -49.08 43.82
N ASP A 36 16.09 -48.03 43.70
CA ASP A 36 15.03 -47.98 42.69
C ASP A 36 15.53 -47.35 41.38
N GLY A 37 14.76 -47.53 40.29
CA GLY A 37 15.20 -47.13 38.95
C GLY A 37 15.40 -45.63 38.88
N LYS A 38 14.48 -44.88 39.49
CA LYS A 38 14.52 -43.42 39.55
C LYS A 38 15.76 -42.90 40.28
N THR A 39 16.22 -43.56 41.31
CA THR A 39 17.42 -43.17 42.06
C THR A 39 18.68 -43.53 41.30
N LEU A 40 18.73 -44.72 40.69
CA LEU A 40 19.90 -45.16 39.91
C LEU A 40 20.16 -44.26 38.68
N PHE A 41 19.10 -43.87 37.97
CA PHE A 41 19.21 -42.96 36.83
C PHE A 41 19.25 -41.48 37.22
N GLY A 42 19.39 -41.19 38.52
CA GLY A 42 19.50 -39.82 39.02
C GLY A 42 18.26 -38.96 38.78
N ILE A 43 17.09 -39.56 38.51
CA ILE A 43 15.82 -38.83 38.32
C ILE A 43 15.43 -38.15 39.63
N ASN A 44 15.58 -38.82 40.77
CA ASN A 44 15.30 -38.26 42.09
C ASN A 44 16.40 -37.31 42.61
N HIS A 45 17.52 -37.19 41.89
CA HIS A 45 18.62 -36.32 42.31
C HIS A 45 18.17 -34.86 42.28
N GLU A 46 18.50 -34.09 43.32
CA GLU A 46 18.04 -32.71 43.50
C GLU A 46 18.30 -31.82 42.28
N LYS A 47 19.50 -31.90 41.68
CA LYS A 47 19.83 -31.16 40.44
C LYS A 47 18.94 -31.55 39.26
N THR A 48 18.60 -32.84 39.13
CA THR A 48 17.73 -33.35 38.06
C THR A 48 16.29 -32.90 38.29
N GLN A 49 15.81 -32.98 39.53
CA GLN A 49 14.48 -32.46 39.90
C GLN A 49 14.39 -30.95 39.69
N ASN A 50 15.43 -30.19 40.04
CA ASN A 50 15.50 -28.76 39.78
C ASN A 50 15.50 -28.44 38.28
N LEU A 51 16.30 -29.16 37.47
CA LEU A 51 16.27 -29.03 36.01
C LEU A 51 14.90 -29.43 35.44
N VAL A 52 14.30 -30.52 35.91
CA VAL A 52 12.96 -30.95 35.51
C VAL A 52 11.91 -29.92 35.90
N ASN A 53 12.02 -29.27 37.05
CA ASN A 53 11.12 -28.20 37.47
C ASN A 53 11.32 -26.91 36.66
N ILE A 54 12.56 -26.58 36.28
CA ILE A 54 12.88 -25.46 35.38
C ILE A 54 12.38 -25.74 33.96
N LEU A 55 12.48 -26.98 33.49
CA LEU A 55 12.07 -27.42 32.15
C LEU A 55 10.58 -27.75 32.07
N ARG A 56 9.95 -28.10 33.18
CA ARG A 56 8.49 -28.21 33.27
C ARG A 56 7.94 -26.84 32.98
N THR A 57 7.22 -26.76 31.87
CA THR A 57 6.44 -25.56 31.58
C THR A 57 5.48 -25.40 32.75
N PRO A 58 5.55 -24.30 33.53
CA PRO A 58 4.55 -24.06 34.54
C PRO A 58 3.19 -24.12 33.85
N SER A 59 2.27 -24.82 34.48
CA SER A 59 0.90 -24.94 34.00
C SER A 59 -0.02 -24.93 35.20
N CYS A 60 -1.19 -24.32 35.05
CA CYS A 60 -2.21 -24.28 36.07
C CYS A 60 -3.53 -24.79 35.53
N THR A 61 -4.44 -25.09 36.45
CA THR A 61 -5.84 -25.42 36.17
C THR A 61 -6.72 -24.20 36.38
N ILE A 62 -7.96 -24.23 35.89
CA ILE A 62 -8.93 -23.14 36.07
C ILE A 62 -9.14 -22.72 37.53
N ASN A 63 -9.09 -23.69 38.45
CA ASN A 63 -9.23 -23.46 39.88
C ASN A 63 -8.11 -22.55 40.43
N GLU A 64 -6.93 -22.62 39.82
CA GLU A 64 -5.73 -21.90 40.22
C GLU A 64 -5.59 -20.52 39.55
N TRP A 65 -6.54 -20.09 38.71
CA TRP A 65 -6.47 -18.77 38.07
C TRP A 65 -6.51 -17.60 39.06
N ASN A 66 -7.00 -17.81 40.30
CA ASN A 66 -6.97 -16.79 41.35
C ASN A 66 -5.57 -16.65 41.98
N ASN A 67 -4.63 -17.55 41.67
CA ASN A 67 -3.25 -17.45 42.11
C ASN A 67 -2.49 -16.47 41.19
N GLU A 68 -2.53 -15.20 41.55
CA GLU A 68 -1.91 -14.11 40.79
C GLU A 68 -0.41 -14.33 40.55
N ILE A 69 0.31 -14.91 41.51
CA ILE A 69 1.75 -15.19 41.38
C ILE A 69 1.99 -16.18 40.24
N MET A 70 1.24 -17.27 40.23
CA MET A 70 1.34 -18.31 39.21
C MET A 70 0.92 -17.78 37.83
N MET A 71 -0.21 -17.08 37.76
CA MET A 71 -0.71 -16.48 36.52
C MET A 71 0.27 -15.44 35.94
N THR A 72 0.88 -14.64 36.80
CA THR A 72 1.90 -13.65 36.40
C THR A 72 3.15 -14.32 35.84
N GLN A 73 3.57 -15.47 36.39
CA GLN A 73 4.68 -16.24 35.84
C GLN A 73 4.37 -16.76 34.43
N LEU A 74 3.16 -17.29 34.22
CA LEU A 74 2.68 -17.76 32.91
C LEU A 74 2.57 -16.63 31.90
N TYR A 75 2.04 -15.48 32.32
CA TYR A 75 1.99 -14.26 31.51
C TYR A 75 3.39 -13.82 31.07
N LYS A 76 4.35 -13.74 32.01
CA LYS A 76 5.74 -13.35 31.70
C LYS A 76 6.42 -14.30 30.72
N GLN A 77 6.11 -15.58 30.81
CA GLN A 77 6.67 -16.60 29.93
C GLN A 77 6.08 -16.55 28.52
N HIS A 78 4.76 -16.45 28.40
CA HIS A 78 4.07 -16.62 27.13
C HIS A 78 3.72 -15.31 26.44
N LEU A 79 3.20 -14.31 27.17
CA LEU A 79 2.45 -13.20 26.59
C LEU A 79 3.18 -11.85 26.69
N TYR A 80 3.91 -11.59 27.79
CA TYR A 80 4.57 -10.31 28.09
C TYR A 80 5.44 -9.72 26.97
N LYS A 81 6.09 -10.57 26.15
CA LYS A 81 6.96 -10.13 25.05
C LYS A 81 6.20 -9.81 23.76
N PHE A 82 4.92 -10.16 23.68
CA PHE A 82 4.14 -10.17 22.45
C PHE A 82 2.88 -9.30 22.50
N THR A 83 2.48 -8.84 23.70
CA THR A 83 1.34 -7.94 23.88
C THR A 83 1.76 -6.57 24.39
N PRO A 84 0.99 -5.51 24.12
CA PRO A 84 1.16 -4.21 24.78
C PRO A 84 1.06 -4.35 26.32
N ALA A 85 1.82 -3.53 27.05
CA ALA A 85 1.85 -3.58 28.52
C ALA A 85 0.50 -3.21 29.19
N SER A 86 -0.38 -2.53 28.44
CA SER A 86 -1.69 -2.05 28.92
C SER A 86 -2.84 -3.02 28.73
N ILE A 87 -2.62 -4.21 28.14
CA ILE A 87 -3.71 -5.16 27.89
C ILE A 87 -4.21 -5.75 29.22
N PRO A 88 -5.53 -5.70 29.49
CA PRO A 88 -6.12 -6.23 30.72
C PRO A 88 -6.26 -7.76 30.68
N TRP A 89 -5.14 -8.46 30.43
CA TRP A 89 -5.11 -9.92 30.21
C TRP A 89 -5.61 -10.71 31.43
N TYR A 90 -5.31 -10.25 32.65
CA TYR A 90 -5.68 -10.99 33.84
C TYR A 90 -7.16 -10.82 34.16
N GLU A 91 -7.65 -9.59 34.04
CA GLU A 91 -9.08 -9.26 34.18
C GLU A 91 -9.91 -10.02 33.15
N PHE A 92 -9.46 -10.12 31.90
CA PHE A 92 -10.08 -10.96 30.87
C PHE A 92 -10.26 -12.41 31.34
N LEU A 93 -9.21 -13.03 31.88
CA LEU A 93 -9.27 -14.43 32.35
C LEU A 93 -10.17 -14.57 33.56
N LEU A 94 -10.13 -13.65 34.53
CA LEU A 94 -11.02 -13.68 35.69
C LEU A 94 -12.49 -13.47 35.29
N ASN A 95 -12.77 -12.54 34.39
CA ASN A 95 -14.12 -12.32 33.85
C ASN A 95 -14.62 -13.57 33.12
N TRP A 96 -13.77 -14.21 32.31
CA TRP A 96 -14.13 -15.45 31.66
C TRP A 96 -14.36 -16.58 32.67
N LYS A 97 -13.56 -16.68 33.74
CA LYS A 97 -13.74 -17.66 34.81
C LYS A 97 -15.12 -17.55 35.48
N GLU A 98 -15.57 -16.34 35.77
CA GLU A 98 -16.90 -16.07 36.36
C GLU A 98 -18.05 -16.20 35.35
N TYR A 99 -17.75 -16.09 34.05
CA TYR A 99 -18.76 -16.20 33.00
C TYR A 99 -19.34 -17.61 32.92
N LYS A 100 -20.68 -17.70 32.72
CA LYS A 100 -21.41 -18.98 32.68
C LYS A 100 -21.02 -19.86 31.48
N CYS A 101 -20.63 -19.25 30.36
CA CYS A 101 -20.23 -19.99 29.17
C CYS A 101 -18.77 -20.45 29.29
N ASN A 102 -18.52 -21.73 29.05
CA ASN A 102 -17.16 -22.27 29.02
C ASN A 102 -16.41 -21.94 27.73
N ILE A 103 -17.14 -21.73 26.64
CA ILE A 103 -16.60 -21.57 25.30
C ILE A 103 -16.48 -20.10 24.94
N ILE A 104 -15.36 -19.73 24.32
CA ILE A 104 -15.16 -18.45 23.63
C ILE A 104 -14.70 -18.69 22.20
N GLU A 105 -15.06 -17.77 21.31
CA GLU A 105 -14.34 -17.57 20.06
C GLU A 105 -13.17 -16.63 20.37
N LEU A 106 -11.95 -17.07 20.08
CA LEU A 106 -10.73 -16.44 20.58
C LEU A 106 -10.53 -15.03 20.01
N TYR A 107 -10.82 -14.82 18.72
CA TYR A 107 -10.57 -13.53 18.08
C TYR A 107 -11.46 -12.44 18.67
N SER A 108 -12.78 -12.64 18.65
CA SER A 108 -13.78 -11.71 19.19
C SER A 108 -13.62 -11.52 20.69
N ALA A 109 -13.23 -12.56 21.43
CA ALA A 109 -12.95 -12.43 22.86
C ALA A 109 -11.75 -11.50 23.13
N LEU A 110 -10.70 -11.59 22.32
CA LEU A 110 -9.54 -10.70 22.42
C LEU A 110 -9.84 -9.31 21.86
N GLU A 111 -10.60 -9.17 20.78
CA GLU A 111 -10.95 -7.87 20.20
C GLU A 111 -11.57 -6.93 21.25
N ASN A 112 -12.39 -7.45 22.16
CA ASN A 112 -13.01 -6.70 23.26
C ASN A 112 -12.02 -6.12 24.29
N ILE A 113 -10.79 -6.63 24.37
CA ILE A 113 -9.78 -6.18 25.34
C ILE A 113 -8.64 -5.38 24.69
N TYR A 114 -8.72 -5.19 23.38
CA TYR A 114 -7.76 -4.40 22.59
C TYR A 114 -8.42 -3.10 22.10
N PRO A 115 -7.62 -2.09 21.69
CA PRO A 115 -8.17 -0.87 21.09
C PRO A 115 -8.97 -1.17 19.82
N GLU A 116 -9.95 -0.32 19.51
CA GLU A 116 -10.69 -0.37 18.24
C GLU A 116 -9.72 -0.34 17.05
N GLU A 117 -10.02 -1.12 16.00
CA GLU A 117 -9.20 -1.29 14.79
C GLU A 117 -7.81 -1.94 15.01
N TYR A 118 -7.55 -2.57 16.17
CA TYR A 118 -6.28 -3.22 16.44
C TYR A 118 -6.04 -4.44 15.52
N GLN A 119 -4.92 -4.41 14.80
CA GLN A 119 -4.50 -5.49 13.91
C GLN A 119 -3.56 -6.46 14.64
N PHE A 120 -4.09 -7.62 15.02
CA PHE A 120 -3.33 -8.67 15.69
C PHE A 120 -2.22 -9.25 14.81
N LYS A 121 -1.05 -9.47 15.39
CA LYS A 121 0.05 -10.19 14.72
C LYS A 121 -0.09 -11.69 14.94
N GLU A 122 0.30 -12.49 13.94
CA GLU A 122 0.26 -13.96 14.07
C GLU A 122 1.03 -14.47 15.30
N ARG A 123 2.16 -13.83 15.61
CA ARG A 123 3.02 -14.17 16.75
C ARG A 123 2.34 -13.96 18.10
N GLU A 124 1.44 -12.97 18.18
CA GLU A 124 0.67 -12.65 19.37
C GLU A 124 -0.47 -13.64 19.57
N PHE A 125 -1.16 -14.03 18.50
CA PHE A 125 -2.12 -15.14 18.56
C PHE A 125 -1.45 -16.44 19.01
N ARG A 126 -0.24 -16.75 18.51
CA ARG A 126 0.51 -17.92 18.97
C ARG A 126 0.85 -17.84 20.47
N ALA A 127 1.16 -16.65 20.98
CA ALA A 127 1.42 -16.42 22.40
C ALA A 127 0.18 -16.64 23.27
N TRP A 128 -0.98 -16.10 22.85
CA TRP A 128 -2.26 -16.35 23.51
C TRP A 128 -2.62 -17.84 23.54
N LYS A 129 -2.49 -18.55 22.42
CA LYS A 129 -2.75 -20.00 22.35
C LYS A 129 -1.82 -20.81 23.27
N ALA A 130 -0.56 -20.38 23.41
CA ALA A 130 0.38 -21.01 24.33
C ALA A 130 0.00 -20.77 25.80
N LEU A 131 -0.42 -19.55 26.15
CA LEU A 131 -0.91 -19.22 27.48
C LEU A 131 -2.18 -20.02 27.81
N LEU A 132 -3.16 -20.06 26.89
CA LEU A 132 -4.41 -20.81 27.09
C LEU A 132 -4.15 -22.30 27.39
N ARG A 133 -3.21 -22.93 26.69
CA ARG A 133 -2.82 -24.32 26.97
C ARG A 133 -2.16 -24.49 28.33
N SER A 134 -1.30 -23.55 28.74
CA SER A 134 -0.63 -23.65 30.03
C SER A 134 -1.56 -23.36 31.20
N ILE A 135 -2.66 -22.64 31.01
CA ILE A 135 -3.66 -22.39 32.06
C ILE A 135 -4.82 -23.40 32.08
N GLY A 136 -4.73 -24.48 31.30
CA GLY A 136 -5.69 -25.58 31.32
C GLY A 136 -6.84 -25.48 30.31
N CYS A 137 -6.81 -24.53 29.37
CA CYS A 137 -7.83 -24.43 28.33
C CYS A 137 -7.52 -25.34 27.14
N THR A 138 -8.58 -25.79 26.47
CA THR A 138 -8.50 -26.70 25.32
C THR A 138 -9.08 -26.05 24.07
N ASN A 139 -8.40 -26.18 22.92
CA ASN A 139 -8.96 -25.82 21.62
C ASN A 139 -9.95 -26.92 21.18
N ILE A 140 -11.18 -26.51 20.90
CA ILE A 140 -12.30 -27.38 20.52
C ILE A 140 -12.87 -27.02 19.15
N THR A 141 -12.07 -26.35 18.31
CA THR A 141 -12.45 -25.94 16.95
C THR A 141 -12.83 -27.18 16.12
N PRO A 142 -14.04 -27.25 15.54
CA PRO A 142 -14.54 -28.46 14.88
C PRO A 142 -14.10 -28.60 13.41
N PHE A 143 -13.30 -27.66 12.90
CA PHE A 143 -12.88 -27.60 11.50
C PHE A 143 -11.39 -27.26 11.37
N ASP A 144 -10.86 -27.57 10.21
CA ASP A 144 -9.49 -27.24 9.81
C ASP A 144 -9.37 -25.77 9.39
N LYS A 145 -8.13 -25.25 9.44
CA LYS A 145 -7.82 -23.84 9.17
C LYS A 145 -8.07 -23.38 7.73
N ASP A 146 -8.23 -24.30 6.79
CA ASP A 146 -8.60 -24.00 5.41
C ASP A 146 -10.05 -23.49 5.29
N LYS A 147 -10.91 -23.78 6.29
CA LYS A 147 -12.32 -23.36 6.28
C LYS A 147 -12.57 -22.00 6.92
N SER A 148 -11.83 -21.67 7.98
CA SER A 148 -11.94 -20.39 8.68
C SER A 148 -10.78 -20.23 9.66
N ASP A 149 -10.40 -18.98 9.93
CA ASP A 149 -9.40 -18.63 10.93
C ASP A 149 -9.95 -18.55 12.36
N LYS A 150 -11.27 -18.67 12.54
CA LYS A 150 -11.91 -18.69 13.86
C LYS A 150 -11.42 -19.87 14.69
N GLU A 151 -11.09 -19.61 15.96
CA GLU A 151 -10.70 -20.66 16.90
C GLU A 151 -11.56 -20.63 18.15
N PHE A 152 -12.14 -21.78 18.50
CA PHE A 152 -12.96 -21.94 19.69
C PHE A 152 -12.17 -22.61 20.80
N TRP A 153 -12.21 -22.01 21.98
CA TRP A 153 -11.49 -22.48 23.16
C TRP A 153 -12.45 -22.66 24.34
N THR A 154 -12.26 -23.72 25.11
CA THR A 154 -13.01 -23.97 26.33
C THR A 154 -12.12 -23.95 27.56
N LYS A 155 -12.67 -23.40 28.65
CA LYS A 155 -12.11 -23.46 30.00
C LYS A 155 -12.60 -24.68 30.81
N ALA A 156 -13.47 -25.53 30.24
CA ALA A 156 -13.98 -26.71 30.93
C ALA A 156 -12.88 -27.74 31.20
N GLU A 157 -12.87 -28.32 32.42
CA GLU A 157 -11.92 -29.38 32.78
C GLU A 157 -12.07 -30.61 31.86
N ASN A 158 -13.31 -30.93 31.47
CA ASN A 158 -13.62 -31.95 30.48
C ASN A 158 -14.18 -31.31 29.20
N PRO A 159 -13.40 -31.22 28.11
CA PRO A 159 -13.81 -30.54 26.89
C PRO A 159 -14.70 -31.39 25.97
N ILE A 160 -15.00 -32.64 26.33
CA ILE A 160 -15.71 -33.60 25.46
C ILE A 160 -17.10 -33.08 25.08
N ASP A 161 -17.89 -32.64 26.06
CA ASP A 161 -19.27 -32.20 25.83
C ASP A 161 -19.31 -30.92 24.98
N ASP A 162 -18.47 -29.93 25.34
CA ASP A 162 -18.34 -28.68 24.58
C ASP A 162 -17.92 -28.95 23.13
N LYS A 163 -17.00 -29.90 22.91
CA LYS A 163 -16.56 -30.31 21.59
C LYS A 163 -17.69 -30.97 20.79
N HIS A 164 -18.48 -31.85 21.42
CA HIS A 164 -19.63 -32.47 20.75
C HIS A 164 -20.69 -31.43 20.36
N VAL A 165 -20.97 -30.47 21.23
CA VAL A 165 -21.91 -29.37 20.93
C VAL A 165 -21.41 -28.53 19.76
N LEU A 166 -20.13 -28.14 19.73
CA LEU A 166 -19.56 -27.37 18.62
C LEU A 166 -19.56 -28.15 17.31
N ILE A 167 -19.23 -29.44 17.32
CA ILE A 167 -19.31 -30.30 16.13
C ILE A 167 -20.75 -30.34 15.62
N TYR A 168 -21.73 -30.56 16.50
CA TYR A 168 -23.15 -30.57 16.11
C TYR A 168 -23.57 -29.23 15.48
N LEU A 169 -23.22 -28.10 16.10
CA LEU A 169 -23.53 -26.78 15.55
C LEU A 169 -22.85 -26.54 14.19
N TYR A 170 -21.62 -27.01 14.03
CA TYR A 170 -20.89 -26.91 12.77
C TYR A 170 -21.53 -27.76 11.65
N GLU A 171 -21.78 -29.04 11.91
CA GLU A 171 -22.35 -29.99 10.94
C GLU A 171 -23.76 -29.58 10.49
N ASN A 172 -24.51 -28.89 11.35
CA ASN A 172 -25.85 -28.38 11.04
C ASN A 172 -25.85 -26.93 10.52
N ASN A 173 -24.69 -26.34 10.21
CA ASN A 173 -24.53 -24.97 9.71
C ASN A 173 -25.12 -23.89 10.65
N PHE A 174 -25.09 -24.11 11.96
CA PHE A 174 -25.47 -23.12 12.98
C PHE A 174 -24.30 -22.24 13.42
N LEU A 175 -23.06 -22.61 13.10
CA LEU A 175 -21.89 -21.77 13.35
C LEU A 175 -21.64 -20.80 12.19
N ASP A 176 -21.61 -19.51 12.49
CA ASP A 176 -21.18 -18.51 11.54
C ASP A 176 -19.66 -18.55 11.36
N MET A 177 -19.24 -19.02 10.19
CA MET A 177 -17.85 -19.21 9.81
C MET A 177 -17.20 -17.98 9.17
N SER A 178 -17.98 -16.93 8.93
CA SER A 178 -17.49 -15.72 8.28
C SER A 178 -16.57 -14.90 9.19
N LEU A 179 -15.41 -14.48 8.68
CA LEU A 179 -14.64 -13.41 9.34
C LEU A 179 -15.46 -12.10 9.29
N PRO A 180 -15.23 -11.17 10.24
CA PRO A 180 -15.88 -9.85 10.21
C PRO A 180 -15.76 -9.13 8.85
N ASP A 181 -14.71 -9.45 8.07
CA ASP A 181 -14.46 -8.87 6.74
C ASP A 181 -14.75 -9.80 5.53
N ASP A 182 -14.82 -11.14 5.69
CA ASP A 182 -14.82 -12.06 4.53
C ASP A 182 -16.18 -12.64 4.13
N ASN A 183 -17.29 -12.15 4.68
CA ASN A 183 -18.58 -12.43 4.07
C ASN A 183 -19.26 -11.12 3.73
N PRO A 184 -19.17 -10.68 2.46
CA PRO A 184 -20.06 -9.65 1.99
C PRO A 184 -21.45 -10.27 2.13
N ASN A 185 -22.20 -9.78 3.12
CA ASN A 185 -23.61 -10.08 3.35
C ASN A 185 -24.24 -10.37 1.98
N PRO A 186 -25.00 -11.47 1.79
CA PRO A 186 -25.57 -11.82 0.49
C PRO A 186 -26.24 -10.65 -0.23
N ILE A 187 -26.77 -9.69 0.54
CA ILE A 187 -27.30 -8.40 0.07
C ILE A 187 -26.20 -7.48 -0.51
N VAL A 188 -25.06 -7.33 0.15
CA VAL A 188 -23.89 -6.54 -0.29
C VAL A 188 -23.28 -7.14 -1.57
N ASN A 189 -23.12 -8.46 -1.62
CA ASN A 189 -22.69 -9.15 -2.84
C ASN A 189 -23.65 -8.93 -4.01
N LYS A 190 -24.96 -9.03 -3.73
CA LYS A 190 -26.00 -8.75 -4.72
C LYS A 190 -25.97 -7.29 -5.18
N PHE A 191 -25.74 -6.35 -4.27
CA PHE A 191 -25.58 -4.93 -4.60
C PHE A 191 -24.41 -4.70 -5.56
N TRP A 192 -23.20 -5.16 -5.21
CA TRP A 192 -22.01 -4.97 -6.06
C TRP A 192 -22.16 -5.66 -7.41
N SER A 193 -22.73 -6.86 -7.45
CA SER A 193 -23.03 -7.58 -8.69
C SER A 193 -24.01 -6.80 -9.58
N CYS A 194 -25.15 -6.35 -9.03
CA CYS A 194 -26.14 -5.56 -9.77
C CYS A 194 -25.57 -4.23 -10.28
N PHE A 195 -24.73 -3.57 -9.47
CA PHE A 195 -24.11 -2.30 -9.86
C PHE A 195 -23.06 -2.50 -10.97
N ASN A 196 -22.24 -3.54 -10.87
CA ASN A 196 -21.26 -3.89 -11.90
C ASN A 196 -21.96 -4.24 -13.24
N GLU A 197 -23.03 -5.02 -13.20
CA GLU A 197 -23.85 -5.30 -14.39
C GLU A 197 -24.45 -4.02 -14.98
N SER A 198 -24.93 -3.10 -14.15
CA SER A 198 -25.42 -1.80 -14.60
C SER A 198 -24.34 -0.97 -15.31
N LEU A 199 -23.08 -1.05 -14.84
CA LEU A 199 -21.94 -0.43 -15.51
C LEU A 199 -21.60 -1.10 -16.84
N LYS A 200 -21.65 -2.43 -16.93
CA LYS A 200 -21.36 -3.19 -18.16
C LYS A 200 -22.41 -2.98 -19.24
N VAL A 201 -23.69 -3.04 -18.87
CA VAL A 201 -24.84 -2.94 -19.80
C VAL A 201 -25.04 -1.50 -20.31
N ASN A 202 -24.46 -0.49 -19.65
CA ASN A 202 -24.64 0.89 -20.05
C ASN A 202 -24.07 1.19 -21.45
N LYS A 203 -24.98 1.49 -22.39
CA LYS A 203 -24.70 1.79 -23.80
C LYS A 203 -24.10 3.19 -24.05
N LYS A 204 -24.04 4.08 -23.03
CA LYS A 204 -23.58 5.48 -23.18
C LYS A 204 -22.05 5.65 -23.07
N GLY A 205 -21.28 4.58 -23.31
CA GLY A 205 -19.82 4.63 -23.30
C GLY A 205 -19.23 5.09 -21.96
N ILE A 206 -18.01 5.65 -22.01
CA ILE A 206 -17.25 6.06 -20.82
C ILE A 206 -18.01 7.12 -20.01
N ASP A 207 -18.64 8.10 -20.66
CA ASP A 207 -19.38 9.16 -19.99
C ASP A 207 -20.59 8.63 -19.20
N GLY A 208 -21.29 7.63 -19.76
CA GLY A 208 -22.37 6.94 -19.07
C GLY A 208 -21.90 6.18 -17.83
N LYS A 209 -20.79 5.43 -17.96
CA LYS A 209 -20.19 4.69 -16.85
C LYS A 209 -19.72 5.62 -15.73
N ARG A 210 -19.06 6.72 -16.09
CA ARG A 210 -18.65 7.77 -15.15
C ARG A 210 -19.84 8.33 -14.38
N ARG A 211 -20.95 8.62 -15.08
CA ARG A 211 -22.18 9.13 -14.45
C ARG A 211 -22.81 8.13 -13.49
N ILE A 212 -22.91 6.84 -13.85
CA ILE A 212 -23.45 5.82 -12.93
C ILE A 212 -22.53 5.66 -11.72
N LEU A 213 -21.23 5.50 -11.94
CA LEU A 213 -20.26 5.35 -10.86
C LEU A 213 -20.28 6.56 -9.91
N SER A 214 -20.51 7.77 -10.43
CA SER A 214 -20.58 8.99 -9.63
C SER A 214 -21.66 8.99 -8.55
N ILE A 215 -22.66 8.10 -8.64
CA ILE A 215 -23.73 7.97 -7.64
C ILE A 215 -23.16 7.55 -6.27
N ILE A 216 -22.20 6.62 -6.27
CA ILE A 216 -21.66 6.00 -5.06
C ILE A 216 -20.18 6.37 -4.81
N ALA A 217 -19.58 7.15 -5.71
CA ALA A 217 -18.13 7.31 -5.76
C ALA A 217 -17.53 8.00 -4.52
N ASP A 218 -18.27 8.91 -3.89
CA ASP A 218 -17.84 9.62 -2.67
C ASP A 218 -18.29 8.92 -1.38
N ASP A 219 -19.24 7.96 -1.45
CA ASP A 219 -19.77 7.24 -0.28
C ASP A 219 -18.92 6.03 0.12
N PHE A 220 -18.13 5.48 -0.81
CA PHE A 220 -17.22 4.36 -0.56
C PHE A 220 -15.75 4.77 -0.71
N SER A 221 -14.87 4.06 -0.01
CA SER A 221 -13.44 4.25 -0.15
C SER A 221 -12.96 3.88 -1.56
N TYR A 222 -11.77 4.37 -1.88
CA TYR A 222 -11.18 4.12 -3.18
C TYR A 222 -10.91 2.62 -3.43
N GLU A 223 -10.39 1.93 -2.41
CA GLU A 223 -10.04 0.52 -2.50
C GLU A 223 -11.27 -0.39 -2.52
N GLU A 224 -12.35 -0.04 -1.81
CA GLU A 224 -13.61 -0.79 -1.89
C GLU A 224 -14.21 -0.76 -3.29
N ILE A 225 -14.27 0.43 -3.93
CA ILE A 225 -14.79 0.56 -5.29
C ILE A 225 -13.91 -0.21 -6.27
N ARG A 226 -12.59 -0.09 -6.13
CA ARG A 226 -11.62 -0.75 -7.00
C ARG A 226 -11.71 -2.28 -6.90
N THR A 227 -11.77 -2.80 -5.68
CA THR A 227 -11.76 -4.25 -5.42
C THR A 227 -13.09 -4.89 -5.81
N ASN A 228 -14.22 -4.26 -5.47
CA ASN A 228 -15.55 -4.81 -5.74
C ASN A 228 -16.02 -4.65 -7.19
N LEU A 229 -15.66 -3.55 -7.86
CA LEU A 229 -16.11 -3.28 -9.24
C LEU A 229 -15.03 -3.52 -10.31
N LEU A 230 -13.78 -3.78 -9.92
CA LEU A 230 -12.64 -3.96 -10.84
C LEU A 230 -12.47 -2.81 -11.84
N VAL A 231 -12.79 -1.59 -11.41
CA VAL A 231 -12.71 -0.38 -12.24
C VAL A 231 -11.33 0.26 -12.16
N ALA A 232 -10.90 0.89 -13.26
CA ALA A 232 -9.61 1.54 -13.30
C ALA A 232 -9.55 2.76 -12.35
N PRO A 233 -8.39 2.99 -11.71
CA PRO A 233 -8.12 4.15 -10.86
C PRO A 233 -8.61 5.50 -11.40
N THR A 234 -8.36 5.73 -12.69
CA THR A 234 -8.73 6.96 -13.40
C THR A 234 -10.24 7.12 -13.51
N THR A 235 -10.99 6.03 -13.63
CA THR A 235 -12.45 6.03 -13.76
C THR A 235 -13.11 6.46 -12.45
N ILE A 236 -12.57 6.02 -11.30
CA ILE A 236 -13.04 6.44 -9.98
C ILE A 236 -12.80 7.94 -9.78
N PHE A 237 -11.59 8.40 -10.12
CA PHE A 237 -11.26 9.83 -10.05
C PHE A 237 -12.20 10.69 -10.90
N ASP A 238 -12.44 10.29 -12.14
CA ASP A 238 -13.34 10.98 -13.04
C ASP A 238 -14.79 10.97 -12.54
N ALA A 239 -15.24 9.88 -11.92
CA ALA A 239 -16.58 9.77 -11.34
C ALA A 239 -16.77 10.72 -10.14
N ARG A 240 -15.80 10.79 -9.22
CA ARG A 240 -15.84 11.76 -8.10
C ARG A 240 -15.81 13.20 -8.60
N LYS A 241 -14.93 13.50 -9.56
CA LYS A 241 -14.88 14.82 -10.21
C LYS A 241 -16.22 15.16 -10.86
N TYR A 242 -16.86 14.19 -11.49
CA TYR A 242 -18.17 14.36 -12.12
C TYR A 242 -19.27 14.66 -11.07
N ALA A 243 -19.31 13.90 -9.98
CA ALA A 243 -20.27 14.09 -8.88
C ALA A 243 -20.19 15.51 -8.31
N ARG A 244 -18.97 16.02 -8.09
CA ARG A 244 -18.75 17.39 -7.57
C ARG A 244 -19.18 18.49 -8.54
N LEU A 245 -19.00 18.27 -9.84
CA LEU A 245 -19.30 19.28 -10.86
C LEU A 245 -20.77 19.31 -11.27
N ASN A 246 -21.44 18.15 -11.29
CA ASN A 246 -22.78 18.01 -11.86
C ASN A 246 -23.83 17.52 -10.85
N GLY A 247 -23.40 16.93 -9.73
CA GLY A 247 -24.23 16.14 -8.81
C GLY A 247 -24.10 14.62 -9.06
N PRO A 248 -24.14 13.77 -8.03
CA PRO A 248 -24.11 12.31 -8.16
C PRO A 248 -25.21 11.80 -9.10
N GLY A 249 -24.84 11.10 -10.17
CA GLY A 249 -25.81 10.55 -11.14
C GLY A 249 -26.59 11.59 -11.96
N ALA A 250 -26.34 12.88 -11.78
CA ALA A 250 -27.06 13.96 -12.46
C ALA A 250 -26.68 14.04 -13.95
N LYS A 251 -27.51 14.72 -14.75
CA LYS A 251 -27.15 15.02 -16.14
C LYS A 251 -26.00 16.03 -16.13
N GLN A 252 -25.10 15.89 -17.11
CA GLN A 252 -23.99 16.81 -17.26
C GLN A 252 -24.53 18.22 -17.52
N ILE A 253 -24.00 19.21 -16.81
CA ILE A 253 -24.34 20.61 -17.02
C ILE A 253 -23.85 21.00 -18.43
N GLU A 254 -24.78 21.43 -19.27
CA GLU A 254 -24.45 21.96 -20.59
C GLU A 254 -23.67 23.26 -20.41
N LYS A 255 -22.45 23.30 -20.96
CA LYS A 255 -21.66 24.53 -20.91
C LYS A 255 -22.35 25.59 -21.76
N PRO A 256 -22.42 26.85 -21.29
CA PRO A 256 -22.95 27.93 -22.12
C PRO A 256 -22.13 28.04 -23.40
N ILE A 257 -22.82 28.09 -24.53
CA ILE A 257 -22.20 28.30 -25.84
C ILE A 257 -21.55 29.69 -25.81
N ARG A 258 -20.21 29.73 -25.78
CA ARG A 258 -19.48 31.00 -25.89
C ARG A 258 -19.41 31.40 -27.35
N THR A 259 -20.24 32.35 -27.74
CA THR A 259 -20.11 33.06 -29.00
C THR A 259 -18.96 34.08 -28.85
N VAL A 260 -17.78 33.76 -29.36
CA VAL A 260 -16.68 34.72 -29.43
C VAL A 260 -16.92 35.60 -30.65
N ALA A 261 -16.97 36.92 -30.45
CA ALA A 261 -17.06 37.85 -31.57
C ALA A 261 -15.87 37.62 -32.53
N LYS A 262 -16.17 37.43 -33.81
CA LYS A 262 -15.15 37.26 -34.86
C LYS A 262 -14.26 38.51 -34.86
N LEU A 263 -12.97 38.32 -35.02
CA LEU A 263 -12.02 39.42 -35.08
C LEU A 263 -12.44 40.40 -36.18
N SER A 264 -12.52 41.70 -35.87
CA SER A 264 -12.95 42.69 -36.86
C SER A 264 -11.95 42.79 -38.00
N GLN A 265 -12.46 43.00 -39.21
CA GLN A 265 -11.66 43.11 -40.43
C GLN A 265 -10.61 44.22 -40.32
N GLU A 266 -10.98 45.35 -39.72
CA GLU A 266 -10.08 46.47 -39.44
C GLU A 266 -8.83 46.07 -38.64
N LYS A 267 -8.99 45.20 -37.63
CA LYS A 267 -7.87 44.75 -36.79
C LYS A 267 -6.93 43.78 -37.52
N LEU A 268 -7.48 43.01 -38.48
CA LEU A 268 -6.68 42.17 -39.36
C LEU A 268 -5.90 43.02 -40.38
N GLU A 269 -6.53 44.05 -40.91
CA GLU A 269 -5.88 44.99 -41.84
C GLU A 269 -4.76 45.77 -41.16
N GLN A 270 -4.97 46.29 -39.94
CA GLN A 270 -3.93 46.92 -39.13
C GLN A 270 -2.70 46.01 -38.93
N PHE A 271 -2.94 44.72 -38.66
CA PHE A 271 -1.87 43.74 -38.55
C PHE A 271 -1.14 43.51 -39.88
N SER A 272 -1.89 43.37 -40.98
CA SER A 272 -1.30 43.21 -42.31
C SER A 272 -0.43 44.41 -42.70
N ILE A 273 -0.96 45.63 -42.55
CA ILE A 273 -0.27 46.89 -42.86
C ILE A 273 1.03 47.01 -42.06
N PHE A 274 0.99 46.69 -40.76
CA PHE A 274 2.19 46.73 -39.92
C PHE A 274 3.31 45.79 -40.41
N PHE A 275 2.93 44.64 -40.96
CA PHE A 275 3.84 43.64 -41.49
C PHE A 275 4.11 43.78 -43.01
N GLU A 276 3.61 44.82 -43.65
CA GLU A 276 4.03 45.26 -44.99
C GLU A 276 5.14 46.31 -44.93
N ASP A 277 5.26 47.00 -43.77
CA ASP A 277 6.30 47.98 -43.53
C ASP A 277 7.69 47.33 -43.49
N LYS A 278 8.56 47.78 -44.41
CA LYS A 278 9.97 47.39 -44.51
C LYS A 278 10.77 47.73 -43.26
N ALA A 279 10.30 48.60 -42.38
CA ALA A 279 10.93 48.88 -41.09
C ALA A 279 10.74 47.73 -40.08
N ASN A 280 9.69 46.91 -40.23
CA ASN A 280 9.34 45.85 -39.28
C ASN A 280 9.74 44.47 -39.80
N VAL A 281 9.66 44.24 -41.12
CA VAL A 281 10.01 42.97 -41.74
C VAL A 281 10.71 43.10 -43.08
N ILE A 282 11.29 41.98 -43.53
CA ILE A 282 11.83 41.82 -44.88
C ILE A 282 11.11 40.66 -45.55
N MET A 283 10.57 40.92 -46.73
CA MET A 283 9.90 39.91 -47.52
C MET A 283 10.92 39.04 -48.25
N SER A 284 10.79 37.72 -48.13
CA SER A 284 11.60 36.78 -48.89
C SER A 284 11.21 36.82 -50.37
N SER A 285 12.20 36.90 -51.26
CA SER A 285 11.98 36.84 -52.71
C SER A 285 11.90 35.41 -53.26
N TYR A 286 12.25 34.40 -52.46
CA TYR A 286 12.41 33.01 -52.91
C TYR A 286 11.83 31.95 -51.96
N LYS A 287 11.46 32.30 -50.72
CA LYS A 287 10.74 31.40 -49.80
C LYS A 287 9.28 31.86 -49.65
N SER A 288 8.36 30.95 -49.90
CA SER A 288 6.94 31.11 -49.61
C SER A 288 6.47 30.13 -48.55
N ASP A 289 5.46 30.51 -47.79
CA ASP A 289 4.82 29.64 -46.82
C ASP A 289 3.98 28.58 -47.55
N ALA A 290 4.22 27.29 -47.26
CA ALA A 290 3.63 26.18 -47.99
C ALA A 290 2.08 26.11 -47.90
N LYS A 291 1.47 26.71 -46.86
CA LYS A 291 0.02 26.70 -46.67
C LYS A 291 -0.67 27.88 -47.37
N THR A 292 -0.08 29.05 -47.29
CA THR A 292 -0.69 30.30 -47.79
C THR A 292 -0.17 30.71 -49.17
N GLN A 293 0.94 30.12 -49.63
CA GLN A 293 1.71 30.51 -50.81
C GLN A 293 2.20 31.96 -50.81
N LEU A 294 2.04 32.67 -49.69
CA LEU A 294 2.54 34.03 -49.51
C LEU A 294 4.03 34.03 -49.17
N PRO A 295 4.78 35.08 -49.50
CA PRO A 295 6.18 35.21 -49.12
C PRO A 295 6.39 35.10 -47.61
N VAL A 296 7.46 34.40 -47.22
CA VAL A 296 7.93 34.39 -45.82
C VAL A 296 8.44 35.77 -45.45
N LEU A 297 8.04 36.27 -44.28
CA LEU A 297 8.44 37.56 -43.73
C LEU A 297 9.47 37.35 -42.62
N TYR A 298 10.67 37.90 -42.79
CA TYR A 298 11.72 37.89 -41.78
C TYR A 298 11.58 39.07 -40.83
N LEU A 299 11.42 38.77 -39.54
CA LEU A 299 11.29 39.77 -38.47
C LEU A 299 12.62 40.52 -38.26
N LYS A 300 12.58 41.85 -38.28
CA LYS A 300 13.78 42.69 -38.04
C LYS A 300 14.12 42.86 -36.55
N ASN A 301 13.19 42.54 -35.66
CA ASN A 301 13.36 42.70 -34.22
C ASN A 301 12.65 41.56 -33.47
N THR A 302 12.86 41.46 -32.16
CA THR A 302 12.18 40.50 -31.31
C THR A 302 10.66 40.67 -31.38
N LYS A 303 9.91 39.56 -31.26
CA LYS A 303 8.44 39.60 -31.22
C LYS A 303 7.90 40.54 -30.13
N LYS A 304 8.64 40.73 -29.02
CA LYS A 304 8.27 41.67 -27.94
C LYS A 304 8.39 43.14 -28.39
N ALA A 305 9.52 43.51 -28.98
CA ALA A 305 9.73 44.87 -29.48
C ALA A 305 8.76 45.22 -30.63
N LEU A 306 8.47 44.25 -31.51
CA LEU A 306 7.46 44.40 -32.56
C LEU A 306 6.04 44.55 -31.99
N TRP A 307 5.72 43.84 -30.91
CA TRP A 307 4.44 44.01 -30.20
C TRP A 307 4.32 45.40 -29.57
N GLU A 308 5.37 45.87 -28.88
CA GLU A 308 5.39 47.20 -28.26
C GLU A 308 5.20 48.30 -29.31
N LYS A 309 5.93 48.20 -30.43
CA LYS A 309 5.76 49.11 -31.57
C LYS A 309 4.37 49.03 -32.20
N PHE A 310 3.82 47.82 -32.35
CA PHE A 310 2.46 47.64 -32.87
C PHE A 310 1.40 48.25 -31.95
N GLN A 311 1.54 48.10 -30.63
CA GLN A 311 0.63 48.66 -29.64
C GLN A 311 0.71 50.20 -29.62
N GLU A 312 1.89 50.78 -29.84
CA GLU A 312 2.06 52.23 -30.00
C GLU A 312 1.41 52.74 -31.29
N THR A 313 1.57 52.04 -32.42
CA THR A 313 0.96 52.43 -33.70
C THR A 313 -0.57 52.23 -33.71
N TYR A 314 -1.06 51.16 -33.09
CA TYR A 314 -2.48 50.80 -33.06
C TYR A 314 -2.97 50.47 -31.63
N PRO A 315 -3.20 51.50 -30.78
CA PRO A 315 -3.61 51.30 -29.39
C PRO A 315 -4.91 50.50 -29.23
N ASN A 316 -5.83 50.63 -30.20
CA ASN A 316 -7.11 49.91 -30.23
C ASN A 316 -7.08 48.63 -31.08
N GLY A 317 -5.91 48.22 -31.56
CA GLY A 317 -5.72 47.11 -32.49
C GLY A 317 -5.88 45.73 -31.85
N LEU A 318 -5.06 44.77 -32.31
CA LEU A 318 -5.05 43.43 -31.75
C LEU A 318 -4.59 43.42 -30.29
N LYS A 319 -5.19 42.53 -29.49
CA LYS A 319 -4.68 42.24 -28.16
C LYS A 319 -3.42 41.38 -28.25
N ARG A 320 -2.54 41.51 -27.25
CA ARG A 320 -1.23 40.83 -27.18
C ARG A 320 -1.30 39.35 -27.53
N THR A 321 -2.22 38.59 -26.94
CA THR A 321 -2.38 37.15 -27.20
C THR A 321 -2.72 36.86 -28.65
N THR A 322 -3.68 37.60 -29.23
CA THR A 322 -4.05 37.46 -30.64
C THR A 322 -2.90 37.81 -31.57
N PHE A 323 -2.12 38.86 -31.27
CA PHE A 323 -0.94 39.23 -32.05
C PHE A 323 0.09 38.10 -32.09
N TYR A 324 0.41 37.48 -30.95
CA TYR A 324 1.34 36.34 -30.92
C TYR A 324 0.78 35.12 -31.65
N CYS A 325 -0.52 34.81 -31.49
CA CYS A 325 -1.15 33.71 -32.23
C CYS A 325 -1.12 33.93 -33.75
N GLN A 326 -1.24 35.17 -34.24
CA GLN A 326 -1.09 35.46 -35.67
C GLN A 326 0.35 35.28 -36.18
N LEU A 327 1.34 35.35 -35.28
CA LEU A 327 2.75 35.06 -35.57
C LEU A 327 3.13 33.59 -35.35
N GLU A 328 2.19 32.74 -34.93
CA GLU A 328 2.39 31.30 -34.82
C GLU A 328 2.21 30.65 -36.20
N GLY A 329 3.30 30.25 -36.82
CA GLY A 329 3.31 29.62 -38.14
C GLY A 329 4.64 29.83 -38.85
N ASN A 330 4.79 29.23 -40.03
CA ASN A 330 6.04 29.27 -40.80
C ASN A 330 6.19 30.54 -41.65
N ARG A 331 5.18 31.41 -41.68
CA ARG A 331 5.20 32.66 -42.47
C ARG A 331 6.05 33.76 -41.84
N TYR A 332 6.11 33.87 -40.51
CA TYR A 332 6.87 34.90 -39.80
C TYR A 332 8.08 34.28 -39.12
N GLN A 333 9.25 34.41 -39.74
CA GLN A 333 10.48 33.77 -39.28
C GLN A 333 11.46 34.81 -38.77
N TYR A 334 12.36 34.41 -37.87
CA TYR A 334 13.53 35.22 -37.62
C TYR A 334 14.50 35.05 -38.79
N ARG A 335 15.25 36.11 -39.09
CA ARG A 335 16.23 36.09 -40.18
C ARG A 335 17.33 35.08 -39.85
N GLU A 336 17.34 33.94 -40.54
CA GLU A 336 18.37 32.90 -40.40
C GLU A 336 19.66 33.23 -41.19
N ASP A 337 19.62 34.31 -41.98
CA ASP A 337 20.66 34.71 -42.96
C ASP A 337 21.93 35.31 -42.33
N MET A 338 22.09 35.28 -41.00
CA MET A 338 23.42 35.33 -40.40
C MET A 338 23.88 33.90 -40.16
N GLY A 339 24.47 33.30 -41.20
CA GLY A 339 24.93 31.92 -41.18
C GLY A 339 25.63 31.54 -39.87
N GLY A 340 25.04 30.59 -39.15
CA GLY A 340 25.75 29.78 -38.16
C GLY A 340 26.14 30.43 -36.82
N LEU A 341 25.48 31.49 -36.34
CA LEU A 341 25.69 31.93 -34.95
C LEU A 341 24.64 31.32 -34.00
N CYS A 342 25.09 30.44 -33.11
CA CYS A 342 24.24 29.76 -32.13
C CYS A 342 23.64 30.75 -31.11
N ALA A 343 22.58 30.33 -30.42
CA ALA A 343 21.80 31.13 -29.47
C ALA A 343 22.64 31.88 -28.41
N ILE A 344 23.84 31.39 -28.10
CA ILE A 344 24.81 32.02 -27.18
C ILE A 344 25.24 33.40 -27.70
N CYS A 345 25.47 33.56 -29.00
CA CYS A 345 25.89 34.83 -29.60
C CYS A 345 24.81 35.91 -29.54
N ASN A 346 23.53 35.50 -29.49
CA ASN A 346 22.40 36.42 -29.32
C ASN A 346 22.29 36.93 -27.87
N THR A 347 22.79 36.16 -26.89
CA THR A 347 22.74 36.51 -25.47
C THR A 347 23.79 37.55 -25.07
N TYR A 348 24.94 37.60 -25.74
CA TYR A 348 26.08 38.44 -25.32
C TYR A 348 26.32 39.70 -26.17
N GLY A 349 25.60 39.88 -27.29
CA GLY A 349 25.68 41.09 -28.12
C GLY A 349 27.02 41.27 -28.86
N TYR A 350 27.00 42.09 -29.91
CA TYR A 350 28.15 42.34 -30.80
C TYR A 350 29.35 43.02 -30.13
N GLU A 351 29.17 43.58 -28.93
CA GLU A 351 30.21 44.34 -28.23
C GLU A 351 31.40 43.47 -27.83
N VAL A 352 31.17 42.22 -27.40
CA VAL A 352 32.23 41.31 -26.92
C VAL A 352 33.20 40.90 -28.05
N PHE A 353 32.69 40.75 -29.28
CA PHE A 353 33.53 40.37 -30.43
C PHE A 353 34.35 41.55 -30.98
N GLY A 354 33.88 42.79 -30.82
CA GLY A 354 34.65 43.99 -31.17
C GLY A 354 35.95 44.10 -30.37
N TYR A 355 35.88 43.81 -29.06
CA TYR A 355 37.06 43.76 -28.19
C TYR A 355 38.05 42.66 -28.60
N LEU A 356 37.54 41.49 -29.00
CA LEU A 356 38.39 40.39 -29.46
C LEU A 356 39.16 40.73 -30.74
N LYS A 357 38.51 41.42 -31.69
CA LYS A 357 39.15 41.88 -32.93
C LYS A 357 40.27 42.89 -32.65
N ASN A 358 40.04 43.81 -31.72
CA ASN A 358 41.06 44.78 -31.31
C ASN A 358 42.25 44.10 -30.61
N LEU A 359 42.01 43.08 -29.79
CA LEU A 359 43.06 42.27 -29.16
C LEU A 359 43.90 41.52 -30.19
N ILE A 360 43.26 40.87 -31.16
CA ILE A 360 43.95 40.13 -32.23
C ILE A 360 44.76 41.08 -33.12
N GLN A 361 44.21 42.24 -33.50
CA GLN A 361 44.95 43.24 -34.28
C GLN A 361 46.17 43.76 -33.53
N LYS A 362 46.05 43.97 -32.22
CA LYS A 362 47.16 44.42 -31.37
C LYS A 362 48.29 43.38 -31.31
N GLU A 363 47.96 42.10 -31.17
CA GLU A 363 48.95 41.01 -31.16
C GLU A 363 49.62 40.79 -32.52
N VAL A 364 48.87 40.88 -33.63
CA VAL A 364 49.43 40.78 -34.98
C VAL A 364 50.41 41.93 -35.27
N SER A 365 50.08 43.16 -34.86
CA SER A 365 51.00 44.30 -35.01
C SER A 365 52.27 44.16 -34.16
N LEU A 366 52.19 43.51 -33.00
CA LEU A 366 53.37 43.22 -32.17
C LEU A 366 54.28 42.16 -32.83
N MET A 367 53.70 41.13 -33.46
CA MET A 367 54.46 40.11 -34.20
C MET A 367 55.17 40.67 -35.44
N GLU A 368 54.58 41.60 -36.18
CA GLU A 368 55.19 42.23 -37.36
C GLU A 368 56.38 43.14 -37.02
N ILE A 369 56.43 43.69 -35.80
CA ILE A 369 57.58 44.47 -35.31
C ILE A 369 58.75 43.54 -34.94
N GLN A 370 58.46 42.34 -34.43
CA GLN A 370 59.49 41.36 -34.07
C GLN A 370 60.24 40.81 -35.30
N VAL A 371 59.55 40.62 -36.43
CA VAL A 371 60.14 40.07 -37.68
C VAL A 371 60.98 41.09 -38.46
N LYS A 372 60.91 42.38 -38.13
CA LYS A 372 61.72 43.44 -38.78
C LYS A 372 63.00 43.79 -38.02
N LEU A 373 63.26 43.18 -36.87
CA LEU A 373 64.41 43.45 -36.00
C LEU A 373 65.39 42.26 -35.88
N ASP A 374 65.14 41.17 -36.60
CA ASP A 374 66.11 40.11 -36.94
C ASP A 374 66.45 40.20 -38.43
#